data_AF-A0A822H9X1-F1
#
_entry.id   AF-A0A822H9X1-F1
#
_cell.length_a   1.000
_cell.length_b   1.000
_cell.length_c   1.000
_cell.angle_alpha   90.00
_cell.angle_beta   90.00
_cell.angle_gamma   90.00
#
_symmetry.space_group_name_H-M   'P 1'
#
loop_
_entity.id
_entity.type
_entity.pdbx_description
1 polymer ?
#
loop_
_entity_poly.entity_id
_entity_poly.type
_entity_poly.pdbx_seq_one_letter_code
_entity_poly.pdbx_strand_id
1 'polypeptide(L)' 'MLISCLYNGERCQATDFIPFLSSSFGRCYTFNAKMKSNESRVRSTTDDGGIGKLELQLYAHSHQYISYIAK' A
#
# COMPACT_ATOMS: atom_id res chain seq x y z
N MET A 1 -3.43 -5.83 -7.98
CA MET A 1 -3.68 -4.59 -7.21
C MET A 1 -2.49 -3.64 -7.28
N LEU A 2 -1.27 -4.01 -6.86
CA LEU A 2 -0.09 -3.14 -6.98
C LEU A 2 0.57 -3.27 -8.36
N ILE A 3 0.71 -2.17 -9.11
CA ILE A 3 1.45 -2.10 -10.39
C ILE A 3 2.88 -1.60 -10.13
N SER A 4 3.02 -0.49 -9.41
CA SER A 4 4.32 0.11 -9.09
C SER A 4 4.29 0.81 -7.73
N CYS A 5 5.45 0.91 -7.11
CA CYS A 5 5.66 1.50 -5.79
C CYS A 5 7.00 2.23 -5.77
N LEU A 6 6.99 3.49 -5.38
CA LEU A 6 8.18 4.27 -5.06
C LEU A 6 8.02 4.88 -3.68
N TYR A 7 9.05 4.75 -2.85
CA TYR A 7 9.16 5.44 -1.59
C TYR A 7 10.51 6.14 -1.53
N ASN A 8 10.51 7.45 -1.36
CA ASN A 8 11.74 8.23 -1.36
C ASN A 8 12.60 8.09 -2.65
N GLY A 9 11.94 7.95 -3.81
CA GLY A 9 12.60 7.68 -5.08
C GLY A 9 13.11 6.24 -5.26
N GLU A 10 13.04 5.40 -4.22
CA GLU A 10 13.45 4.00 -4.27
C GLU A 10 12.27 3.07 -4.56
N ARG A 11 12.51 2.04 -5.39
CA ARG A 11 11.49 1.05 -5.71
C ARG A 11 11.18 0.18 -4.49
N CYS A 12 9.92 0.20 -4.07
CA CYS A 12 9.39 -0.75 -3.09
C CYS A 12 8.69 -1.92 -3.78
N GLN A 13 8.59 -3.04 -3.07
CA GLN A 13 8.00 -4.29 -3.55
C GLN A 13 6.74 -4.63 -2.77
N ALA A 14 5.93 -5.55 -3.31
CA ALA A 14 4.76 -6.08 -2.59
C ALA A 14 5.14 -6.71 -1.23
N THR A 15 6.38 -7.21 -1.11
CA THR A 15 6.95 -7.71 0.15
C THR A 15 7.29 -6.62 1.15
N ASP A 16 7.15 -5.34 0.85
CA ASP A 16 7.27 -4.25 1.83
C ASP A 16 5.93 -3.93 2.52
N PHE A 17 4.85 -4.58 2.07
CA PHE A 17 3.52 -4.42 2.64
C PHE A 17 3.17 -5.57 3.56
N ILE A 18 2.35 -5.31 4.56
CA ILE A 18 1.77 -6.33 5.44
C ILE A 18 0.31 -6.56 5.01
N PRO A 19 -0.07 -7.79 4.62
CA PRO A 19 -1.44 -8.07 4.26
C PRO A 19 -2.32 -8.16 5.51
N PHE A 20 -3.54 -7.63 5.42
CA PHE A 20 -4.60 -7.88 6.38
C PHE A 20 -5.92 -8.11 5.63
N LEU A 21 -6.78 -8.99 6.16
CA LEU A 21 -8.09 -9.25 5.56
C LEU A 21 -9.16 -8.45 6.32
N SER A 22 -9.78 -7.49 5.64
CA SER A 22 -10.95 -6.76 6.10
C SER A 22 -12.22 -7.52 5.75
N SER A 23 -13.15 -7.62 6.70
CA SER A 23 -14.49 -8.16 6.46
C SER A 23 -15.30 -7.30 5.48
N SER A 24 -15.09 -5.98 5.47
CA SER A 24 -15.83 -5.05 4.62
C SER A 24 -15.18 -4.81 3.26
N PHE A 25 -13.85 -4.87 3.17
CA PHE A 25 -13.08 -4.45 1.99
C PHE A 25 -12.22 -5.53 1.35
N GLY A 26 -12.20 -6.74 1.92
CA GLY A 26 -11.38 -7.84 1.42
C GLY A 26 -9.90 -7.65 1.72
N ARG A 27 -9.03 -7.89 0.73
CA ARG A 27 -7.57 -7.90 0.93
C ARG A 27 -7.02 -6.48 0.98
N CYS A 28 -6.45 -6.11 2.12
CA CYS A 28 -5.80 -4.84 2.34
C CYS A 28 -4.30 -5.04 2.58
N TYR A 29 -3.50 -4.00 2.31
CA TYR A 29 -2.05 -4.05 2.37
C TYR A 29 -1.52 -2.77 3.01
N THR A 30 -0.77 -2.89 4.10
CA THR A 30 -0.26 -1.74 4.86
C THR A 30 1.24 -1.58 4.62
N PHE A 31 1.64 -0.45 4.04
CA PHE A 31 3.04 -0.06 3.90
C PHE A 31 3.61 0.43 5.24
N ASN A 32 4.89 0.20 5.51
CA ASN A 32 5.61 0.73 6.67
C ASN A 32 4.99 0.33 8.04
N ALA A 33 4.44 -0.87 8.14
CA ALA A 33 3.87 -1.39 9.37
C ALA A 33 4.95 -2.03 10.27
N LYS A 34 4.93 -1.69 11.57
CA LYS A 34 5.93 -2.07 12.59
C LYS A 34 6.10 -3.59 12.81
N MET A 35 5.21 -4.42 12.27
CA MET A 35 5.20 -5.87 12.52
C MET A 35 6.21 -6.68 11.68
N LYS A 36 6.80 -6.10 10.62
CA LYS A 36 7.89 -6.75 9.85
C LYS A 36 9.24 -6.51 10.53
N SER A 37 9.43 -7.20 11.63
CA SER A 37 10.66 -7.18 12.43
C SER A 37 11.72 -8.10 11.82
N ASN A 38 12.65 -7.49 11.08
CA ASN A 38 14.08 -7.82 11.05
C ASN A 38 14.92 -6.58 10.66
N GLU A 39 14.29 -5.57 10.04
CA GLU A 39 14.84 -4.21 9.87
C GLU A 39 14.07 -3.26 10.81
N SER A 40 14.69 -2.90 11.92
CA SER A 40 14.04 -2.38 13.15
C SER A 40 13.63 -0.90 13.12
N ARG A 41 13.35 -0.32 11.95
CA ARG A 41 12.99 1.11 11.86
C ARG A 41 11.85 1.38 10.90
N VAL A 42 10.83 2.07 11.42
CA VAL A 42 9.79 2.73 10.62
C VAL A 42 10.51 3.62 9.62
N ARG A 43 10.22 3.45 8.33
CA ARG A 43 10.78 4.30 7.27
C ARG A 43 10.30 5.74 7.53
N SER A 44 11.26 6.64 7.70
CA SER A 44 11.03 8.06 7.97
C SER A 44 11.79 8.87 6.96
N THR A 45 11.20 10.00 6.56
CA THR A 45 11.85 11.00 5.73
C THR A 45 11.82 12.32 6.47
N THR A 46 12.88 13.12 6.31
CA THR A 46 12.98 14.49 6.84
C THR A 46 12.63 15.53 5.77
N ASP A 47 12.12 15.08 4.63
CA ASP A 47 11.78 15.93 3.50
C ASP A 47 10.28 16.29 3.56
N ASP A 48 9.99 17.56 3.85
CA ASP A 48 8.64 18.10 4.07
C ASP A 48 7.88 18.36 2.74
N GLY A 49 7.98 17.44 1.78
CA GLY A 49 7.22 17.51 0.51
C GLY A 49 8.03 17.38 -0.78
N GLY A 50 9.33 17.07 -0.71
CA GLY A 50 10.17 16.71 -1.85
C GLY A 50 10.13 15.21 -2.20
N ILE A 51 11.28 14.55 -2.07
CA ILE A 51 11.55 13.16 -2.45
C ILE A 51 10.87 12.18 -1.48
N GLY A 52 10.60 12.58 -0.23
CA GLY A 52 9.97 11.77 0.84
C GLY A 52 8.51 11.31 0.64
N LYS A 53 8.09 11.01 -0.59
CA LYS A 53 6.71 10.64 -0.92
C LYS A 53 6.58 9.12 -1.10
N LEU A 54 5.38 8.63 -0.82
CA LEU A 54 4.94 7.30 -1.22
C LEU A 54 4.09 7.46 -2.50
N GLU A 55 4.58 6.94 -3.61
CA GLU A 55 3.90 6.92 -4.90
C GLU A 55 3.47 5.49 -5.22
N LEU A 56 2.19 5.32 -5.52
CA LEU A 56 1.59 4.02 -5.81
C LEU A 56 0.81 4.09 -7.11
N GLN A 57 1.02 3.11 -7.98
CA GLN A 57 0.13 2.85 -9.09
C GLN A 57 -0.64 1.57 -8.78
N LEU A 58 -1.97 1.67 -8.76
CA LEU A 58 -2.85 0.57 -8.45
C LEU A 58 -3.71 0.18 -9.66
N TYR A 59 -3.99 -1.10 -9.78
CA TYR A 59 -4.96 -1.63 -10.71
C TYR A 59 -6.26 -1.98 -9.98
N ALA A 60 -7.34 -1.32 -10.38
CA ALA A 60 -8.70 -1.60 -9.92
C ALA A 60 -9.43 -2.42 -10.98
N HIS A 61 -9.84 -3.65 -10.63
CA HIS A 61 -10.63 -4.51 -11.52
C HIS A 61 -12.10 -4.05 -11.52
N SER A 62 -12.47 -3.16 -12.44
CA SER A 62 -13.83 -2.59 -12.55
C SER A 62 -14.95 -3.64 -12.64
N HIS A 63 -14.68 -4.81 -13.22
CA HIS A 63 -15.65 -5.90 -13.36
C HIS A 63 -15.90 -6.71 -12.07
N GLN A 64 -15.10 -6.50 -11.01
CA GLN A 64 -15.24 -7.21 -9.73
C GLN A 64 -16.02 -6.40 -8.70
N TYR A 65 -16.43 -5.17 -9.04
CA TYR A 65 -17.23 -4.35 -8.14
C TYR A 65 -18.67 -4.89 -8.09
N ILE A 66 -19.16 -5.06 -6.86
CA ILE A 66 -20.57 -5.37 -6.62
C ILE A 66 -21.34 -4.07 -6.83
N SER A 67 -22.18 -4.01 -7.86
CA SER A 67 -23.11 -2.89 -8.03
C SER A 67 -24.16 -2.97 -6.92
N TYR A 68 -24.25 -1.91 -6.11
CA TYR A 68 -25.39 -1.74 -5.22
C TYR A 68 -26.61 -1.39 -6.09
N ILE A 69 -27.31 -2.41 -6.59
CA ILE A 69 -28.69 -2.23 -7.04
C ILE A 69 -29.51 -2.08 -5.76
N ALA A 70 -29.68 -0.85 -5.31
CA ALA A 70 -30.67 -0.53 -4.28
C ALA A 70 -32.04 -0.94 -4.82
N LYS A 71 -32.70 -1.84 -4.10
CA LYS A 71 -34.08 -2.26 -4.36
C LYS A 71 -35.05 -1.25 -3.79
#